data_AF-A0A7S3IXV6-F1
#
_entry.id   AF-A0A7S3IXV6-F1
#
_cell.length_a   1.000
_cell.length_b   1.000
_cell.length_c   1.000
_cell.angle_alpha   90.00
_cell.angle_beta   90.00
_cell.angle_gamma   90.00
#
_symmetry.space_group_name_H-M   'P 1'
#
loop_
_entity.id
_entity.type
_entity.pdbx_description
1 polymer ?
#
loop_
_entity_poly.entity_id
_entity_poly.type
_entity_poly.pdbx_seq_one_letter_code
_entity_poly.pdbx_strand_id
1 'polypeptide(L)'
;MHLVAQGLNILDESTLEQVVALQQRCQKMQVKNAVKAKDTCYDIMNYIRAMSGDVEGFDACIFDYDWVGQEDYLPMMTSSGKKEDIYKALHVDQSTKDPKFQQMPESVTTALASDNMVDYSSYYQKLIDDQKVPLLIMAGEFDMQ
;
A
#
# COMPACT_ATOMS: atom_id res chain seq x y z
N MET A 1 0.73 11.14 4.87
CA MET A 1 1.81 10.83 3.92
C MET A 1 3.08 11.64 4.19
N HIS A 2 3.18 12.96 3.99
CA HIS A 2 4.51 13.62 4.10
C HIS A 2 5.07 13.85 5.52
N LEU A 3 4.28 13.68 6.59
CA LEU A 3 4.70 14.03 7.95
C LEU A 3 5.84 13.14 8.48
N VAL A 4 5.82 11.85 8.15
CA VAL A 4 6.91 10.92 8.54
C VAL A 4 8.20 11.33 7.83
N ALA A 5 8.15 11.56 6.52
CA ALA A 5 9.29 12.03 5.74
C ALA A 5 9.84 13.38 6.25
N GLN A 6 8.98 14.32 6.64
CA GLN A 6 9.41 15.57 7.26
C GLN A 6 10.04 15.34 8.63
N GLY A 7 9.45 14.48 9.47
CA GLY A 7 9.99 14.13 10.80
C GLY A 7 11.35 13.43 10.74
N LEU A 8 11.62 12.71 9.66
CA LEU A 8 12.90 12.03 9.40
C LEU A 8 13.91 12.91 8.64
N ASN A 9 13.61 14.19 8.43
CA ASN A 9 14.43 15.12 7.62
C ASN A 9 14.69 14.64 6.18
N ILE A 10 13.81 13.79 5.64
CA ILE A 10 13.81 13.43 4.21
C ILE A 10 13.28 14.61 3.37
N LEU A 11 12.30 15.33 3.92
CA LEU A 11 11.78 16.56 3.34
C LEU A 11 12.18 17.76 4.20
N ASP A 12 12.60 18.82 3.53
CA ASP A 12 12.82 20.14 4.13
C ASP A 12 11.90 21.20 3.52
N GLU A 13 12.03 22.46 3.98
CA GLU A 13 11.24 23.58 3.47
C GLU A 13 11.36 23.78 1.95
N SER A 14 12.51 23.43 1.35
CA SER A 14 12.76 23.60 -0.08
C SER A 14 12.00 22.62 -0.96
N THR A 15 11.58 21.48 -0.39
CA THR A 15 10.85 20.41 -1.06
C THR A 15 9.35 20.41 -0.74
N LEU A 16 8.94 21.09 0.33
CA LEU A 16 7.57 21.08 0.82
C LEU A 16 6.59 21.76 -0.15
N GLU A 17 7.03 22.80 -0.87
CA GLU A 17 6.19 23.47 -1.87
C GLU A 17 5.76 22.53 -3.00
N GLN A 18 6.66 21.65 -3.45
CA GLN A 18 6.38 20.65 -4.47
C GLN A 18 5.40 19.61 -3.95
N VAL A 19 5.57 19.15 -2.70
CA VAL A 19 4.62 18.24 -2.03
C VAL A 19 3.23 18.87 -1.96
N VAL A 20 3.12 20.14 -1.60
CA VAL A 20 1.84 20.87 -1.55
C VAL A 20 1.21 20.97 -2.94
N ALA A 21 1.99 21.26 -3.98
CA ALA A 21 1.48 21.30 -5.35
C ALA A 21 0.94 19.93 -5.81
N LEU A 22 1.65 18.84 -5.49
CA LEU A 22 1.23 17.47 -5.77
C LEU A 22 -0.05 17.10 -4.99
N GLN A 23 -0.14 17.49 -3.72
CA GLN A 23 -1.36 17.32 -2.91
C GLN A 23 -2.57 18.01 -3.52
N GLN A 24 -2.43 19.28 -3.95
CA GLN A 24 -3.51 20.00 -4.61
C GLN A 24 -3.92 19.33 -5.92
N ARG A 25 -2.96 18.80 -6.69
CA ARG A 25 -3.22 18.06 -7.94
C ARG A 25 -3.99 16.76 -7.66
N CYS A 26 -3.60 16.01 -6.63
CA CYS A 26 -4.30 14.82 -6.15
C CYS A 26 -5.75 15.13 -5.78
N GLN A 27 -5.99 16.14 -4.92
CA GLN A 27 -7.34 16.56 -4.52
C GLN A 27 -8.22 16.97 -5.70
N LYS A 28 -7.66 17.73 -6.66
CA LYS A 28 -8.37 18.09 -7.89
C LYS A 28 -8.74 16.86 -8.73
N MET A 29 -7.86 15.86 -8.79
CA MET A 29 -8.11 14.65 -9.56
C MET A 29 -9.15 13.75 -8.89
N GLN A 30 -9.19 13.67 -7.56
CA GLN A 30 -10.22 12.93 -6.82
C GLN A 30 -11.64 13.35 -7.24
N VAL A 31 -11.88 14.66 -7.37
CA VAL A 31 -13.18 15.20 -7.80
C VAL A 31 -13.42 14.98 -9.30
N LYS A 32 -12.38 15.04 -10.13
CA LYS A 32 -12.51 14.98 -11.59
C LYS A 32 -12.62 13.55 -12.14
N ASN A 33 -11.81 12.63 -11.62
CA ASN A 33 -11.71 11.24 -12.06
C ASN A 33 -11.06 10.39 -10.98
N ALA A 34 -11.88 9.73 -10.15
CA ALA A 34 -11.41 8.89 -9.05
C ALA A 34 -10.46 7.77 -9.51
N VAL A 35 -10.68 7.18 -10.69
CA VAL A 35 -9.82 6.11 -11.22
C VAL A 35 -8.40 6.60 -11.46
N LYS A 36 -8.23 7.81 -12.02
CA LYS A 36 -6.91 8.45 -12.23
C LYS A 36 -6.38 9.18 -11.01
N ALA A 37 -7.23 9.41 -10.02
CA ALA A 37 -6.85 10.11 -8.80
C ALA A 37 -5.82 9.30 -8.01
N LYS A 38 -5.97 7.97 -7.98
CA LYS A 38 -5.00 7.06 -7.38
C LYS A 38 -3.57 7.40 -7.83
N ASP A 39 -3.28 7.25 -9.11
CA ASP A 39 -1.92 7.48 -9.66
C ASP A 39 -1.41 8.89 -9.33
N THR A 40 -2.29 9.90 -9.45
CA THR A 40 -1.94 11.29 -9.16
C THR A 40 -1.62 11.52 -7.67
N CYS A 41 -2.27 10.78 -6.76
CA CYS A 41 -2.00 10.85 -5.33
C CYS A 41 -0.72 10.07 -4.96
N TYR A 42 -0.44 8.97 -5.66
CA TYR A 42 0.83 8.24 -5.53
C TYR A 42 2.05 9.06 -5.98
N ASP A 43 1.88 10.05 -6.88
CA ASP A 43 2.97 10.96 -7.28
C ASP A 43 3.64 11.66 -6.07
N ILE A 44 2.90 11.89 -4.97
CA ILE A 44 3.46 12.47 -3.74
C ILE A 44 4.51 11.53 -3.14
N MET A 45 4.17 10.24 -3.00
CA MET A 45 5.08 9.23 -2.46
C MET A 45 6.26 8.97 -3.41
N ASN A 46 6.00 8.94 -4.72
CA ASN A 46 7.06 8.82 -5.72
C ASN A 46 8.04 9.99 -5.63
N TYR A 47 7.55 11.21 -5.43
CA TYR A 47 8.42 12.38 -5.24
C TYR A 47 9.26 12.26 -3.97
N ILE A 48 8.67 11.88 -2.85
CA ILE A 48 9.39 11.69 -1.57
C ILE A 48 10.51 10.66 -1.75
N ARG A 49 10.19 9.49 -2.33
CA ARG A 49 11.17 8.42 -2.59
C ARG A 49 12.31 8.90 -3.49
N ALA A 50 11.97 9.54 -4.61
CA ALA A 50 12.98 10.06 -5.54
C ALA A 50 13.91 11.10 -4.90
N MET A 51 13.39 11.99 -4.06
CA MET A 51 14.21 12.98 -3.34
C MET A 51 15.09 12.36 -2.25
N SER A 52 14.65 11.23 -1.70
CA SER A 52 15.34 10.53 -0.61
C SER A 52 16.42 9.54 -1.07
N GLY A 53 16.62 9.38 -2.38
CA GLY A 53 17.52 8.35 -2.90
C GLY A 53 16.92 6.95 -2.79
N ASP A 54 15.62 6.83 -3.03
CA ASP A 54 14.86 5.58 -3.03
C ASP A 54 14.83 4.89 -1.66
N VAL A 55 14.50 5.66 -0.61
CA VAL A 55 14.12 5.12 0.70
C VAL A 55 12.89 4.22 0.55
N GLU A 56 12.89 3.10 1.27
CA GLU A 56 11.78 2.14 1.25
C GLU A 56 10.52 2.77 1.87
N GLY A 57 9.40 2.62 1.18
CA GLY A 57 8.14 3.26 1.59
C GLY A 57 7.54 2.62 2.85
N PHE A 58 7.73 1.30 3.02
CA PHE A 58 7.23 0.57 4.19
C PHE A 58 8.16 0.65 5.41
N ASP A 59 9.42 1.05 5.21
CA ASP A 59 10.40 1.26 6.28
C ASP A 59 11.39 2.34 5.87
N ALA A 60 11.16 3.56 6.36
CA ALA A 60 12.01 4.70 6.07
C ALA A 60 13.44 4.61 6.67
N CYS A 61 13.76 3.57 7.42
CA CYS A 61 15.10 3.34 7.96
C CYS A 61 16.06 2.71 6.95
N ILE A 62 15.55 2.19 5.84
CA ILE A 62 16.34 1.46 4.84
C ILE A 62 16.09 2.03 3.43
N PHE A 63 16.96 1.67 2.50
CA PHE A 63 16.73 1.94 1.08
C PHE A 63 16.05 0.75 0.39
N ASP A 64 15.38 0.99 -0.73
CA ASP A 64 14.73 -0.04 -1.53
C ASP A 64 15.68 -1.20 -1.89
N TYR A 65 16.98 -0.90 -2.11
CA TYR A 65 17.98 -1.93 -2.43
C TYR A 65 18.40 -2.78 -1.21
N ASP A 66 18.15 -2.31 0.01
CA ASP A 66 18.36 -3.06 1.25
C ASP A 66 17.18 -3.98 1.57
N TRP A 67 16.03 -3.78 0.92
CA TRP A 67 14.86 -4.61 1.12
C TRP A 67 15.09 -6.04 0.62
N VAL A 68 15.40 -6.92 1.57
CA VAL A 68 15.46 -8.36 1.34
C VAL A 68 14.09 -8.94 1.64
N GLY A 69 13.10 -8.65 0.79
CA GLY A 69 11.75 -9.21 0.90
C GLY A 69 11.79 -10.73 0.97
N GLN A 70 11.81 -11.29 2.18
CA GLN A 70 11.81 -12.74 2.39
C GLN A 70 10.38 -13.25 2.21
N GLU A 71 9.96 -13.34 0.96
CA GLU A 71 8.72 -14.00 0.57
C GLU A 71 8.98 -15.49 0.34
N ASP A 72 9.59 -16.18 1.31
CA ASP A 72 9.97 -17.60 1.18
C ASP A 72 8.76 -18.50 0.86
N TYR A 73 7.56 -18.04 1.22
CA TYR A 73 6.30 -18.70 0.86
C TYR A 73 6.03 -18.66 -0.64
N LEU A 74 6.50 -17.65 -1.38
CA LEU A 74 6.21 -17.50 -2.80
C LEU A 74 6.85 -18.62 -3.63
N PRO A 75 8.17 -18.92 -3.52
CA PRO A 75 8.75 -20.11 -4.13
C PRO A 75 8.10 -21.41 -3.67
N MET A 76 7.77 -21.50 -2.37
CA MET A 76 7.08 -22.66 -1.79
C MET A 76 5.73 -22.95 -2.48
N MET A 77 4.98 -21.90 -2.82
CA MET A 77 3.64 -22.01 -3.42
C MET A 77 3.65 -21.98 -4.95
N THR A 78 4.75 -21.61 -5.61
CA THR A 78 4.78 -21.44 -7.07
C THR A 78 5.68 -22.45 -7.79
N SER A 79 6.91 -22.65 -7.30
CA SER A 79 7.97 -23.41 -8.00
C SER A 79 8.50 -24.63 -7.23
N SER A 80 8.21 -24.76 -5.93
CA SER A 80 8.66 -25.89 -5.12
C SER A 80 8.13 -27.24 -5.63
N GLY A 81 8.99 -28.27 -5.60
CA GLY A 81 8.59 -29.66 -5.87
C GLY A 81 7.60 -30.24 -4.84
N LYS A 82 7.36 -29.53 -3.73
CA LYS A 82 6.38 -29.88 -2.69
C LYS A 82 5.05 -29.13 -2.81
N LYS A 83 4.89 -28.26 -3.81
CA LYS A 83 3.70 -27.43 -4.00
C LYS A 83 2.39 -28.23 -3.99
N GLU A 84 2.33 -29.37 -4.66
CA GLU A 84 1.09 -30.18 -4.71
C GLU A 84 0.77 -30.86 -3.37
N ASP A 85 1.79 -31.27 -2.60
CA ASP A 85 1.60 -31.79 -1.25
C ASP A 85 1.04 -30.69 -0.33
N ILE A 86 1.53 -29.46 -0.49
CA ILE A 86 1.03 -28.28 0.24
C ILE A 86 -0.41 -27.96 -0.13
N TYR A 87 -0.75 -27.97 -1.43
CA TYR A 87 -2.13 -27.75 -1.87
C TYR A 87 -3.11 -28.79 -1.34
N LYS A 88 -2.71 -30.06 -1.28
CA LYS A 88 -3.52 -31.11 -0.65
C LYS A 88 -3.67 -30.89 0.85
N ALA A 89 -2.58 -30.53 1.54
CA ALA A 89 -2.61 -30.27 2.99
C ALA A 89 -3.48 -29.07 3.37
N LEU A 90 -3.54 -28.05 2.51
CA LEU A 90 -4.42 -26.89 2.65
C LEU A 90 -5.84 -27.12 2.11
N HIS A 91 -6.12 -28.31 1.56
CA HIS A 91 -7.40 -28.66 0.95
C HIS A 91 -7.83 -27.73 -0.20
N VAL A 92 -6.85 -27.23 -0.98
CA VAL A 92 -7.07 -26.40 -2.18
C VAL A 92 -6.74 -27.13 -3.48
N ASP A 93 -6.34 -28.40 -3.40
CA ASP A 93 -5.98 -29.23 -4.55
C ASP A 93 -7.13 -29.44 -5.54
N GLN A 94 -8.37 -29.40 -5.07
CA GLN A 94 -9.58 -29.50 -5.89
C GLN A 94 -10.06 -28.15 -6.47
N SER A 95 -9.38 -27.05 -6.17
CA SER A 95 -9.75 -25.74 -6.72
C SER A 95 -9.65 -25.74 -8.24
N THR A 96 -10.68 -25.18 -8.90
CA THR A 96 -10.71 -24.97 -10.35
C THR A 96 -9.94 -23.72 -10.79
N LYS A 97 -9.42 -22.93 -9.85
CA LYS A 97 -8.62 -21.74 -10.12
C LYS A 97 -7.23 -22.15 -10.63
N ASP A 98 -6.78 -21.54 -11.72
CA ASP A 98 -5.45 -21.73 -12.29
C ASP A 98 -4.80 -20.36 -12.61
N PRO A 99 -3.67 -19.99 -11.98
CA PRO A 99 -2.98 -20.73 -10.93
C PRO A 99 -3.76 -20.75 -9.61
N LYS A 100 -3.63 -21.85 -8.84
CA LYS A 100 -4.27 -21.99 -7.52
C LYS A 100 -3.80 -20.92 -6.52
N PHE A 101 -2.52 -20.56 -6.59
CA PHE A 101 -1.92 -19.49 -5.79
C PHE A 101 -1.46 -18.33 -6.68
N GLN A 102 -1.80 -17.11 -6.29
CA GLN A 102 -1.33 -15.88 -6.89
C GLN A 102 -1.32 -14.80 -5.80
N GLN A 103 -0.16 -14.22 -5.53
CA GLN A 103 0.02 -13.25 -4.44
C GLN A 103 -0.76 -11.95 -4.68
N MET A 104 -0.70 -11.42 -5.90
CA MET A 104 -1.40 -10.20 -6.30
C MET A 104 -2.10 -10.41 -7.65
N PRO A 105 -3.35 -10.90 -7.66
CA PRO A 105 -4.11 -11.07 -8.89
C PRO A 105 -4.49 -9.72 -9.51
N GLU A 106 -3.95 -9.42 -10.70
CA GLU A 106 -4.18 -8.17 -11.44
C GLU A 106 -5.67 -7.87 -11.67
N SER A 107 -6.48 -8.92 -11.87
CA SER A 107 -7.93 -8.79 -12.05
C SER A 107 -8.62 -8.19 -10.82
N VAL A 108 -8.16 -8.54 -9.61
CA VAL A 108 -8.67 -7.97 -8.36
C VAL A 108 -8.19 -6.53 -8.20
N THR A 109 -6.90 -6.28 -8.44
CA THR A 109 -6.32 -4.93 -8.39
C THR A 109 -7.05 -3.96 -9.33
N THR A 110 -7.38 -4.42 -10.54
CA THR A 110 -8.11 -3.64 -11.54
C THR A 110 -9.56 -3.43 -11.13
N ALA A 111 -10.25 -4.49 -10.68
CA ALA A 111 -11.65 -4.41 -10.28
C ALA A 111 -11.88 -3.46 -9.07
N LEU A 112 -10.89 -3.35 -8.18
CA LEU A 112 -10.94 -2.50 -6.99
C LEU A 112 -10.18 -1.19 -7.15
N ALA A 113 -9.75 -0.82 -8.35
CA ALA A 113 -8.90 0.37 -8.55
C ALA A 113 -9.55 1.68 -8.05
N SER A 114 -10.87 1.82 -8.21
CA SER A 114 -11.62 2.98 -7.69
C SER A 114 -11.87 2.94 -6.19
N ASP A 115 -11.83 1.75 -5.57
CA ASP A 115 -12.14 1.55 -4.16
C ASP A 115 -11.10 2.22 -3.25
N ASN A 116 -9.84 2.24 -3.71
CA ASN A 116 -8.73 2.91 -3.04
C ASN A 116 -8.94 4.41 -2.79
N MET A 117 -9.92 5.04 -3.45
CA MET A 117 -10.23 6.46 -3.31
C MET A 117 -11.50 6.72 -2.48
N VAL A 118 -12.16 5.68 -1.99
CA VAL A 118 -13.34 5.81 -1.14
C VAL A 118 -12.89 6.10 0.29
N ASP A 119 -13.42 7.19 0.87
CA ASP A 119 -13.17 7.52 2.27
C ASP A 119 -14.04 6.64 3.19
N TYR A 120 -13.41 5.63 3.77
CA TYR A 120 -14.04 4.72 4.73
C TYR A 120 -14.02 5.25 6.19
N SER A 121 -13.41 6.40 6.47
CA SER A 121 -13.28 6.96 7.84
C SER A 121 -14.63 7.11 8.54
N SER A 122 -15.67 7.47 7.79
CA SER A 122 -17.04 7.63 8.31
C SER A 122 -17.64 6.35 8.90
N TYR A 123 -17.22 5.17 8.46
CA TYR A 123 -17.67 3.90 9.05
C TYR A 123 -17.05 3.67 10.42
N TYR A 124 -15.76 4.00 10.58
CA TYR A 124 -15.10 3.94 11.88
C TYR A 124 -15.74 4.91 12.87
N GLN A 125 -16.10 6.12 12.42
CA GLN A 125 -16.80 7.09 13.26
C GLN A 125 -18.11 6.52 13.80
N LYS A 126 -18.93 5.88 12.96
CA LYS A 126 -20.18 5.22 13.40
C LYS A 126 -19.94 4.09 14.39
N LEU A 127 -18.90 3.28 14.19
CA LEU A 127 -18.55 2.19 15.12
C LEU A 127 -18.14 2.72 16.49
N ILE A 128 -17.39 3.82 16.53
CA ILE A 128 -16.94 4.47 17.77
C ILE A 128 -18.11 5.18 18.47
N ASP A 129 -18.88 5.97 17.73
CA ASP A 129 -19.89 6.84 18.32
C ASP A 129 -21.18 6.12 18.64
N ASP A 130 -21.71 5.33 17.71
CA ASP A 130 -23.04 4.73 17.84
C ASP A 130 -22.96 3.37 18.54
N GLN A 131 -21.94 2.59 18.21
CA GLN A 131 -21.80 1.20 18.69
C GLN A 131 -20.81 1.03 19.84
N LYS A 132 -20.06 2.09 20.18
CA LYS A 132 -19.07 2.10 21.27
C LYS A 132 -18.04 0.97 21.14
N VAL A 133 -17.67 0.62 19.90
CA VAL A 133 -16.67 -0.41 19.64
C VAL A 133 -15.29 0.16 19.98
N PRO A 134 -14.51 -0.48 20.88
CA PRO A 134 -13.14 -0.05 21.13
C PRO A 134 -12.29 -0.28 19.87
N LEU A 135 -11.67 0.79 19.38
CA LEU A 135 -10.79 0.75 18.21
C LEU A 135 -9.34 0.97 18.65
N LEU A 136 -8.46 0.07 18.23
CA LEU A 136 -7.00 0.23 18.35
C LEU A 136 -6.44 0.55 16.96
N ILE A 137 -5.80 1.71 16.82
CA ILE A 137 -5.07 2.10 15.61
C ILE A 137 -3.59 1.96 15.94
N MET A 138 -2.90 1.09 15.20
CA MET A 138 -1.44 0.94 15.28
C MET A 138 -0.85 1.37 13.94
N ALA A 139 0.19 2.19 14.00
CA ALA A 139 0.96 2.63 12.85
C ALA A 139 2.44 2.50 13.17
N GLY A 140 3.22 1.90 12.26
CA GLY A 140 4.67 1.86 12.37
C GLY A 140 5.23 3.27 12.25
N GLU A 141 6.15 3.66 13.13
CA GLU A 141 6.66 5.04 13.16
C GLU A 141 7.50 5.42 11.93
N PHE A 142 8.00 4.42 11.20
CA PHE A 142 8.80 4.56 9.98
C PHE A 142 8.07 4.19 8.70
N ASP A 143 6.78 3.79 8.79
CA ASP A 143 5.96 3.54 7.61
C ASP A 143 5.52 4.88 7.01
N MET A 144 5.83 5.10 5.73
CA MET A 144 5.50 6.34 5.03
C MET A 144 4.29 6.19 4.09
N GLN A 145 3.80 4.97 3.83
CA GLN A 145 2.73 4.70 2.88
C GLN A 145 1.32 4.87 3.47
#